data_AF-A0A8T7EHQ7-F1
#
_entry.id   AF-A0A8T7EHQ7-F1
#
_cell.length_a   1.000
_cell.length_b   1.000
_cell.length_c   1.000
_cell.angle_alpha   90.00
_cell.angle_beta   90.00
_cell.angle_gamma   90.00
#
_symmetry.space_group_name_H-M   'P 1'
#
loop_
_entity.id
_entity.type
_entity.pdbx_description
1 polymer ?
#
loop_
_entity_poly.entity_id
_entity_poly.type
_entity_poly.pdbx_seq_one_letter_code
_entity_poly.pdbx_strand_id
1 'polypeptide(L)'
;MNEPTINYDEVSDTLYISFALGEKGTGIELNEHLLLRVNKQEKRAIGLTIFEYSVLAQRTDLGLRNVPLTGLENLSEETRQMVLAVLQREPVNRFLRLSAYTPSVTELIPITSVEPLPVLA
;
A
#
# COMPACT_ATOMS: atom_id res chain seq x y z
N MET A 1 -3.70 6.82 18.24
CA MET A 1 -3.97 5.72 17.30
C MET A 1 -3.51 4.44 17.96
N ASN A 2 -4.30 3.38 17.91
CA ASN A 2 -3.86 2.07 18.37
C ASN A 2 -2.77 1.54 17.43
N GLU A 3 -1.88 0.69 17.94
CA GLU A 3 -0.89 0.03 17.09
C GLU A 3 -1.58 -0.87 16.08
N PRO A 4 -1.11 -0.88 14.81
CA PRO A 4 -1.65 -1.78 13.80
C PRO A 4 -1.41 -3.24 14.20
N THR A 5 -2.41 -4.09 13.98
CA THR A 5 -2.22 -5.54 14.08
C THR A 5 -1.59 -6.04 12.79
N ILE A 6 -0.47 -6.74 12.89
CA ILE A 6 0.30 -7.25 11.75
C ILE A 6 0.31 -8.77 11.84
N ASN A 7 -0.05 -9.44 10.74
CA ASN A 7 -0.03 -10.90 10.62
C ASN A 7 0.58 -11.29 9.28
N TYR A 8 1.64 -12.09 9.30
CA TYR A 8 2.28 -12.63 8.11
C TYR A 8 1.91 -14.10 7.95
N ASP A 9 1.41 -14.47 6.78
CA ASP A 9 1.16 -15.87 6.40
C ASP A 9 2.28 -16.35 5.47
N GLU A 10 3.13 -17.23 6.00
CA GLU A 10 4.28 -17.79 5.28
C GLU A 10 3.86 -18.68 4.10
N VAL A 11 2.70 -19.33 4.17
CA VAL A 11 2.27 -20.28 3.12
C VAL A 11 1.85 -19.54 1.86
N SER A 12 1.19 -18.39 2.02
CA SER A 12 0.73 -17.54 0.92
C SER A 12 1.63 -16.34 0.63
N ASP A 13 2.76 -16.20 1.35
CA ASP A 13 3.64 -15.02 1.33
C ASP A 13 2.85 -13.70 1.38
N THR A 14 1.89 -13.63 2.32
CA THR A 14 0.97 -12.49 2.41
C THR A 14 1.07 -11.81 3.77
N LEU A 15 1.31 -10.51 3.76
CA LEU A 15 1.29 -9.66 4.95
C LEU A 15 -0.06 -8.95 5.07
N TYR A 16 -0.74 -9.17 6.19
CA TYR A 16 -1.98 -8.51 6.56
C TYR A 16 -1.70 -7.47 7.64
N ILE A 17 -2.13 -6.23 7.40
CA ILE A 17 -2.03 -5.13 8.35
C ILE A 17 -3.43 -4.58 8.60
N SER A 18 -3.87 -4.58 9.85
CA SER A 18 -5.16 -4.02 10.27
C SER A 18 -4.96 -2.77 11.10
N PHE A 19 -5.54 -1.66 10.65
CA PHE A 19 -5.56 -0.38 11.36
C PHE A 19 -6.81 -0.20 12.23
N ALA A 20 -7.87 -0.93 11.89
CA ALA A 20 -9.13 -0.97 12.64
C ALA A 20 -9.72 -2.39 12.60
N LEU A 21 -9.63 -3.11 13.71
CA LEU A 21 -10.09 -4.49 13.83
C LEU A 21 -11.60 -4.60 13.68
N GLY A 22 -12.05 -5.56 12.86
CA GLY A 22 -13.48 -5.85 12.66
C GLY A 22 -14.24 -4.83 11.82
N GLU A 23 -13.61 -3.73 11.40
CA GLU A 23 -14.25 -2.72 10.59
C GLU A 23 -14.44 -3.20 9.14
N LYS A 24 -15.66 -2.99 8.62
CA LYS A 24 -15.97 -3.22 7.21
C LYS A 24 -15.52 -2.01 6.40
N GLY A 25 -14.98 -2.26 5.22
CA GLY A 25 -14.63 -1.19 4.30
C GLY A 25 -14.50 -1.72 2.89
N THR A 26 -14.17 -0.81 1.97
CA THR A 26 -14.00 -1.14 0.56
C THR A 26 -12.56 -1.52 0.29
N GLY A 27 -12.34 -2.67 -0.35
CA GLY A 27 -11.05 -3.01 -0.93
C GLY A 27 -10.82 -2.23 -2.21
N ILE A 28 -9.66 -1.59 -2.29
CA ILE A 28 -9.16 -0.88 -3.47
C ILE A 28 -7.85 -1.55 -3.85
N GLU A 29 -7.87 -2.23 -4.98
CA GLU A 29 -6.66 -2.80 -5.56
C GLU A 29 -5.77 -1.64 -6.04
N LEU A 30 -4.57 -1.54 -5.46
CA LEU A 30 -3.57 -0.55 -5.86
C LEU A 30 -2.74 -1.06 -7.04
N ASN A 31 -2.50 -2.36 -7.05
CA ASN A 31 -2.00 -3.19 -8.15
C ASN A 31 -2.24 -4.67 -7.77
N GLU A 32 -1.75 -5.60 -8.59
CA GLU A 32 -1.91 -7.05 -8.36
C GLU A 32 -1.30 -7.57 -7.05
N HIS A 33 -0.39 -6.82 -6.42
CA HIS A 33 0.29 -7.21 -5.17
C HIS A 33 -0.21 -6.44 -3.93
N LEU A 34 -0.99 -5.38 -4.10
CA LEU A 34 -1.32 -4.45 -3.02
C LEU A 34 -2.82 -4.16 -2.98
N LEU A 35 -3.47 -4.50 -1.87
CA LEU A 35 -4.88 -4.22 -1.63
C LEU A 35 -5.04 -3.30 -0.41
N LEU A 36 -5.50 -2.07 -0.66
CA LEU A 36 -5.82 -1.10 0.40
C LEU A 36 -7.29 -1.23 0.79
N ARG A 37 -7.57 -1.41 2.07
CA ARG A 37 -8.94 -1.36 2.60
C ARG A 37 -9.18 0.00 3.22
N VAL A 38 -10.26 0.67 2.81
CA VAL A 38 -10.62 2.01 3.29
C VAL A 38 -12.06 2.08 3.82
N ASN A 39 -12.27 2.97 4.80
CA ASN A 39 -13.59 3.52 5.10
C ASN A 39 -13.78 4.76 4.22
N LYS A 40 -14.69 4.68 3.24
CA LYS A 40 -14.93 5.76 2.27
C LYS A 40 -15.60 7.00 2.89
N GLN A 41 -16.43 6.82 3.93
CA GLN A 41 -17.11 7.92 4.59
C GLN A 41 -16.12 8.76 5.38
N GLU A 42 -15.23 8.10 6.13
CA GLU A 42 -14.22 8.74 6.98
C GLU A 42 -12.90 9.04 6.25
N LYS A 43 -12.78 8.61 4.98
CA LYS A 43 -11.60 8.79 4.12
C LYS A 43 -10.30 8.36 4.81
N ARG A 44 -10.31 7.19 5.43
CA ARG A 44 -9.16 6.62 6.15
C ARG A 44 -8.91 5.16 5.81
N ALA A 45 -7.68 4.71 6.02
CA ALA A 45 -7.33 3.30 5.92
C ALA A 45 -7.89 2.50 7.10
N ILE A 46 -8.34 1.29 6.81
CA ILE A 46 -8.74 0.28 7.81
C ILE A 46 -7.83 -0.96 7.76
N GLY A 47 -7.16 -1.19 6.64
CA GLY A 47 -6.14 -2.22 6.52
C GLY A 47 -5.39 -2.18 5.19
N LEU A 48 -4.31 -2.95 5.12
CA LEU A 48 -3.48 -3.13 3.95
C LEU A 48 -3.13 -4.63 3.85
N THR A 49 -3.28 -5.20 2.66
CA THR A 49 -2.79 -6.54 2.34
C THR A 49 -1.71 -6.42 1.29
N ILE A 50 -0.58 -7.09 1.52
CA ILE A 50 0.58 -7.13 0.63
C ILE A 50 0.83 -8.59 0.28
N PHE A 51 0.62 -8.93 -0.99
CA PHE A 51 0.97 -10.24 -1.54
C PHE A 51 2.44 -10.24 -1.95
N GLU A 52 3.06 -11.43 -1.95
CA GLU A 52 4.48 -11.61 -2.28
C GLU A 52 5.39 -10.71 -1.43
N TYR A 53 5.06 -10.60 -0.13
CA TYR A 53 5.70 -9.66 0.78
C TYR A 53 7.21 -9.88 0.85
N SER A 54 7.66 -11.13 0.90
CA SER A 54 9.08 -11.49 0.96
C SER A 54 9.88 -10.90 -0.22
N VAL A 55 9.26 -10.81 -1.40
CA VAL A 55 9.89 -10.27 -2.63
C VAL A 55 9.81 -8.74 -2.68
N LEU A 56 8.68 -8.16 -2.25
CA LEU A 56 8.47 -6.70 -2.26
C LEU A 56 9.27 -5.97 -1.19
N ALA A 57 9.44 -6.58 -0.02
CA ALA A 57 10.23 -6.03 1.08
C ALA A 57 11.74 -6.28 0.91
N GLN A 58 12.14 -7.14 -0.04
CA GLN A 58 13.55 -7.41 -0.28
C GLN A 58 14.26 -6.16 -0.84
N ARG A 59 15.41 -5.82 -0.23
CA ARG A 59 16.30 -4.79 -0.79
C ARG A 59 16.97 -5.31 -2.05
N THR A 60 17.05 -4.43 -3.05
CA THR A 60 17.85 -4.62 -4.26
C THR A 60 19.13 -3.78 -4.16
N ASP A 61 20.06 -4.00 -5.08
CA ASP A 61 21.28 -3.17 -5.20
C ASP A 61 20.97 -1.67 -5.41
N LEU A 62 19.76 -1.35 -5.89
CA LEU A 62 19.28 0.00 -6.16
C LEU A 62 18.34 0.55 -5.08
N GLY A 63 18.20 -0.14 -3.94
CA GLY A 63 17.28 0.22 -2.87
C GLY A 63 16.02 -0.65 -2.84
N LEU A 64 14.92 -0.10 -2.33
CA LEU A 64 13.67 -0.85 -2.24
C LEU A 64 13.06 -1.09 -3.63
N ARG A 65 12.41 -2.25 -3.80
CA ARG A 65 11.65 -2.55 -5.01
C ARG A 65 10.44 -1.61 -5.09
N ASN A 66 10.36 -0.88 -6.19
CA ASN A 66 9.22 -0.02 -6.48
C ASN A 66 8.28 -0.74 -7.46
N VAL A 67 6.98 -0.64 -7.21
CA VAL A 67 5.92 -1.17 -8.07
C VAL A 67 4.95 -0.05 -8.46
N PRO A 68 4.43 -0.05 -9.70
CA PRO A 68 3.48 0.96 -10.13
C PRO A 68 2.12 0.77 -9.45
N LEU A 69 1.42 1.88 -9.22
CA LEU A 69 0.06 1.91 -8.69
C LEU A 69 -0.97 1.88 -9.84
N THR A 70 -0.88 0.87 -10.71
CA THR A 70 -1.71 0.71 -11.91
C THR A 70 -3.21 0.64 -11.61
N GLY A 71 -3.59 0.16 -10.43
CA GLY A 71 -4.97 0.11 -9.98
C GLY A 71 -5.63 1.49 -9.88
N LEU A 72 -4.85 2.58 -9.76
CA LEU A 72 -5.37 3.95 -9.70
C LEU A 72 -5.98 4.43 -11.02
N GLU A 73 -5.58 3.87 -12.17
CA GLU A 73 -6.05 4.28 -13.50
C GLU A 73 -7.53 3.94 -13.71
N ASN A 74 -8.02 2.90 -13.03
CA ASN A 74 -9.40 2.43 -13.15
C ASN A 74 -10.36 3.11 -12.16
N LEU A 75 -9.87 4.02 -11.32
CA LEU A 75 -10.67 4.69 -10.30
C LEU A 75 -11.25 6.01 -10.81
N SER A 76 -12.40 6.41 -10.26
CA SER A 76 -12.89 7.78 -10.43
C SER A 76 -11.88 8.78 -9.83
N GLU A 77 -11.80 9.99 -10.39
CA GLU A 77 -10.90 11.05 -9.88
C GLU A 77 -11.06 11.30 -8.38
N GLU A 78 -12.30 11.34 -7.88
CA GLU A 78 -12.56 11.51 -6.44
C GLU A 78 -11.95 10.36 -5.61
N THR A 79 -12.13 9.12 -6.06
CA THR A 79 -11.60 7.94 -5.35
C THR A 79 -10.08 7.93 -5.41
N ARG A 80 -9.50 8.22 -6.58
CA ARG A 80 -8.06 8.31 -6.79
C ARG A 80 -7.41 9.34 -5.87
N GLN A 81 -7.98 10.54 -5.78
CA GLN A 81 -7.49 11.59 -4.87
C GLN A 81 -7.57 11.17 -3.40
N MET A 82 -8.67 10.52 -3.00
CA MET A 82 -8.83 9.99 -1.65
C MET A 82 -7.78 8.92 -1.34
N VAL A 83 -7.54 7.98 -2.25
CA VAL A 83 -6.53 6.92 -2.09
C VAL A 83 -5.13 7.53 -1.96
N LEU A 84 -4.76 8.45 -2.84
CA LEU A 84 -3.45 9.14 -2.76
C LEU A 84 -3.27 9.86 -1.42
N ALA A 85 -4.32 10.55 -0.95
CA ALA A 85 -4.29 11.21 0.36
C ALA A 85 -4.15 10.22 1.52
N VAL A 86 -4.77 9.03 1.44
CA VAL A 86 -4.64 7.97 2.44
C VAL A 86 -3.24 7.37 2.43
N LEU A 87 -2.66 7.10 1.25
CA LEU A 87 -1.31 6.53 1.10
C LEU A 87 -0.22 7.44 1.69
N GLN A 88 -0.39 8.76 1.61
CA GLN A 88 0.58 9.74 2.11
C GLN A 88 0.51 9.96 3.63
N ARG A 89 -0.52 9.44 4.30
CA ARG A 89 -0.79 9.70 5.72
C ARG A 89 -0.56 8.47 6.58
N GLU A 90 -0.35 8.73 7.86
CA GLU A 90 -0.40 7.70 8.89
C GLU A 90 -1.78 7.02 8.92
N PRO A 91 -1.86 5.70 9.15
CA PRO A 91 -0.74 4.79 9.42
C PRO A 91 -0.07 4.19 8.16
N VAL A 92 -0.60 4.45 6.96
CA VAL A 92 -0.21 3.74 5.73
C VAL A 92 1.21 4.08 5.28
N ASN A 93 1.61 5.35 5.39
CA ASN A 93 2.92 5.83 4.95
C ASN A 93 4.13 5.25 5.74
N ARG A 94 3.86 4.50 6.82
CA ARG A 94 4.86 3.70 7.55
C ARG A 94 5.16 2.36 6.89
N PHE A 95 4.25 1.86 6.05
CA PHE A 95 4.34 0.55 5.38
C PHE A 95 4.57 0.70 3.89
N LEU A 96 4.01 1.74 3.28
CA LEU A 96 4.16 2.05 1.86
C LEU A 96 4.77 3.45 1.70
N ARG A 97 5.86 3.54 0.95
CA ARG A 97 6.40 4.83 0.52
C ARG A 97 5.86 5.16 -0.85
N LEU A 98 5.11 6.25 -0.94
CA LEU A 98 4.64 6.77 -2.22
C LEU A 98 5.76 7.58 -2.89
N SER A 99 5.95 7.38 -4.18
CA SER A 99 6.89 8.12 -5.02
C SER A 99 6.34 8.26 -6.43
N ALA A 100 7.07 8.94 -7.30
CA ALA A 100 6.71 9.08 -8.70
C ALA A 100 7.90 8.70 -9.59
N TYR A 101 7.62 7.94 -10.64
CA TYR A 101 8.53 7.69 -11.75
C TYR A 101 8.13 8.57 -12.93
N THR A 102 9.09 9.32 -13.47
CA THR A 102 8.86 10.26 -14.58
C THR A 102 9.77 9.88 -15.76
N PRO A 103 9.33 8.97 -16.65
CA PRO A 103 10.09 8.58 -17.85
C PRO A 103 10.40 9.78 -18.77
N SER A 104 9.51 10.78 -18.75
CA SER A 104 9.63 12.05 -19.46
C SER A 104 9.11 13.20 -18.60
N VAL A 105 9.34 14.44 -19.03
CA VAL A 105 8.92 15.64 -18.27
C VAL A 105 7.39 15.77 -18.17
N THR A 106 6.65 15.14 -19.08
CA THR A 106 5.18 15.22 -19.14
C THR A 106 4.49 13.99 -18.56
N GLU A 107 5.24 12.93 -18.26
CA GLU A 107 4.69 11.66 -17.78
C GLU A 107 5.00 11.47 -16.31
N LEU A 108 3.97 11.11 -15.53
CA LEU A 108 4.10 10.85 -14.10
C LEU A 108 3.36 9.56 -13.77
N ILE A 109 4.13 8.55 -13.38
CA ILE A 109 3.62 7.25 -12.97
C ILE A 109 3.74 7.17 -11.44
N PRO A 110 2.61 7.10 -10.71
CA PRO A 110 2.65 6.90 -9.26
C PRO A 110 3.18 5.49 -8.96
N ILE A 111 4.20 5.41 -8.13
CA ILE A 111 4.86 4.17 -7.73
C ILE A 111 4.90 4.07 -6.20
N THR A 112 5.06 2.87 -5.68
CA THR A 112 5.26 2.67 -4.25
C THR A 112 6.27 1.57 -3.96
N SER A 113 6.94 1.66 -2.82
CA SER A 113 7.76 0.59 -2.27
C SER A 113 7.26 0.17 -0.89
N VAL A 114 7.42 -1.11 -0.58
CA VAL A 114 7.08 -1.67 0.73
C VAL A 114 8.24 -1.45 1.70
N GLU A 115 7.97 -0.89 2.86
CA GLU A 115 8.95 -0.75 3.94
C GLU A 115 9.15 -2.12 4.63
N PRO A 116 10.39 -2.63 4.72
CA PRO A 116 10.67 -3.88 5.42
C PRO A 116 10.33 -3.75 6.90
N LEU A 117 9.64 -4.74 7.45
CA LEU A 117 9.35 -4.76 8.88
C LEU A 117 10.58 -5.28 9.63
N PRO A 118 10.99 -4.65 10.76
CA PRO A 118 12.22 -4.99 11.48
C PRO A 118 12.32 -6.43 11.99
N VAL A 119 11.22 -7.18 11.97
CA VAL A 119 11.10 -8.51 12.59
C VAL A 119 11.17 -9.65 11.56
N LEU A 120 11.16 -9.34 10.25
CA LEU A 120 11.07 -10.33 9.15
C LEU A 120 12.23 -10.23 8.14
N ALA A 121 13.35 -9.60 8.51
CA ALA A 121 14.52 -9.42 7.66
C ALA A 121 15.63 -10.44 7.96
#